data_AF-A0A2G6LJK3-F1
#
_entry.id   AF-A0A2G6LJK3-F1
#
_cell.length_a   1.000
_cell.length_b   1.000
_cell.length_c   1.000
_cell.angle_alpha   90.00
_cell.angle_beta   90.00
_cell.angle_gamma   90.00
#
_symmetry.space_group_name_H-M   'P 1'
#
loop_
_entity.id
_entity.type
_entity.pdbx_description
1 polymer ?
#
loop_
_entity_poly.entity_id
_entity_poly.type
_entity_poly.pdbx_seq_one_letter_code
_entity_poly.pdbx_strand_id
1 'polypeptide(L)'
;MSHSIHIAYGSESGNSKTLALQLQDKLLAYQPVLCTLNDLVITKLTSQDVLLIISSSFGDGEPPGNASKFFDTIYDYKGQLDCQFAIFGLGDVSYPKFCGFTIDVDKKLQALKATSICKRVDADTSYQAFFEQWSKALVSYFNGDDNLLKQLDLQVKAYNEQQSFIGSIDHVQRINQSDFPVYDIQINISGSGMHYQAGDLLYLIPPANKNSIARINQFYPNLNDTQQQLLGKKELRQLSKPLIRAVAKHTKNKALKALTKMSAAKKLADYSYGRDVADLLTDYCTPENMPVDTLLDILPTQLPRAYSIASCGTLSPNSIRLCVREVRYQLAGHDYFGSGSYFLCHALDNSQSKVDVKIYVRANAHFHLPKKASTPIIMIGAGTGIAPYLGFLAQKRSGETHLFFGERYHDKDFLYQTELEEYVKDGRLTALYTAFSRDQAEKIYVQDILRQQGKKVWQLLENNAEIYVCGSKTNLSKPIDNALMLIAKNHGGLEEEEATRFVSDLLKEQRYHQDLY
;
A
#
# COMPACT_ATOMS: atom_id res chain seq x y z
N MET A 1 7.33 44.77 11.35
CA MET A 1 8.77 44.60 11.57
C MET A 1 9.33 43.90 10.34
N SER A 2 10.42 44.40 9.77
CA SER A 2 11.03 43.83 8.55
C SER A 2 11.78 42.55 8.92
N HIS A 3 11.11 41.40 8.86
CA HIS A 3 11.79 40.12 9.02
C HIS A 3 12.60 39.81 7.76
N SER A 4 13.84 39.33 7.89
CA SER A 4 14.55 38.72 6.74
C SER A 4 14.10 37.28 6.61
N ILE A 5 13.65 36.88 5.42
CA ILE A 5 13.13 35.54 5.19
C ILE A 5 14.21 34.71 4.48
N HIS A 6 14.58 33.57 5.08
CA HIS A 6 15.49 32.60 4.50
C HIS A 6 14.72 31.33 4.14
N ILE A 7 14.69 30.96 2.86
CA ILE A 7 14.11 29.70 2.39
C ILE A 7 15.26 28.74 2.08
N ALA A 8 15.35 27.64 2.82
CA ALA A 8 16.38 26.63 2.64
C ALA A 8 15.75 25.27 2.30
N TYR A 9 16.33 24.54 1.34
CA TYR A 9 15.78 23.25 0.92
C TYR A 9 16.78 22.09 0.85
N GLY A 10 16.27 20.89 1.18
CA GLY A 10 16.94 19.61 0.98
C GLY A 10 16.15 18.73 0.01
N SER A 11 16.75 18.30 -1.09
CA SER A 11 16.06 17.59 -2.16
C SER A 11 16.98 16.66 -2.92
N GLU A 12 16.57 15.40 -3.08
CA GLU A 12 17.19 14.44 -4.01
C GLU A 12 16.53 14.48 -5.39
N SER A 13 15.22 14.27 -5.44
CA SER A 13 14.44 14.17 -6.69
C SER A 13 13.86 15.49 -7.20
N GLY A 14 14.12 16.62 -6.52
CA GLY A 14 13.69 17.95 -6.94
C GLY A 14 12.31 18.42 -6.43
N ASN A 15 11.55 17.58 -5.73
CA ASN A 15 10.23 17.96 -5.19
C ASN A 15 10.35 19.14 -4.20
N SER A 16 11.17 19.00 -3.16
CA SER A 16 11.40 20.06 -2.16
C SER A 16 11.95 21.35 -2.78
N LYS A 17 12.84 21.22 -3.78
CA LYS A 17 13.36 22.38 -4.55
C LYS A 17 12.24 23.12 -5.27
N THR A 18 11.33 22.39 -5.92
CA THR A 18 10.18 22.97 -6.63
C THR A 18 9.26 23.73 -5.67
N LEU A 19 8.96 23.15 -4.51
CA LEU A 19 8.15 23.83 -3.48
C LEU A 19 8.85 25.07 -2.92
N ALA A 20 10.18 25.03 -2.74
CA ALA A 20 10.94 26.18 -2.26
C ALA A 20 10.93 27.35 -3.24
N LEU A 21 11.02 27.08 -4.55
CA LEU A 21 10.85 28.08 -5.61
C LEU A 21 9.43 28.67 -5.59
N GLN A 22 8.41 27.81 -5.50
CA GLN A 22 7.01 28.28 -5.39
C GLN A 22 6.77 29.14 -4.15
N LEU A 23 7.40 28.81 -3.01
CA LEU A 23 7.28 29.61 -1.80
C LEU A 23 7.99 30.96 -1.94
N GLN A 24 9.15 31.00 -2.58
CA GLN A 24 9.86 32.24 -2.90
C GLN A 24 8.97 33.17 -3.74
N ASP A 25 8.32 32.65 -4.79
CA ASP A 25 7.41 33.43 -5.62
C ASP A 25 6.22 34.01 -4.82
N LYS A 26 5.64 33.21 -3.91
CA LYS A 26 4.54 33.64 -3.04
C LYS A 26 4.95 34.71 -2.02
N LEU A 27 6.23 34.77 -1.66
CA LEU A 27 6.78 35.71 -0.68
C LEU A 27 7.64 36.80 -1.32
N LEU A 28 7.58 36.99 -2.64
CA LEU A 28 8.46 37.89 -3.38
C LEU A 28 8.47 39.34 -2.84
N ALA A 29 7.34 39.82 -2.31
CA ALA A 29 7.22 41.14 -1.69
C ALA A 29 8.16 41.36 -0.48
N TYR A 30 8.61 40.28 0.15
CA TYR A 30 9.52 40.29 1.31
C TYR A 30 10.97 39.98 0.92
N GLN A 31 11.27 39.84 -0.37
CA GLN A 31 12.61 39.58 -0.91
C GLN A 31 13.34 38.41 -0.23
N PRO A 32 12.73 37.20 -0.17
CA PRO A 32 13.31 36.07 0.55
C PRO A 32 14.59 35.57 -0.14
N VAL A 33 15.57 35.16 0.68
CA VAL A 33 16.81 34.54 0.24
C VAL A 33 16.61 33.04 0.11
N LEU A 34 16.75 32.49 -1.11
CA LEU A 34 16.63 31.06 -1.38
C LEU A 34 18.01 30.40 -1.47
N CYS A 35 18.21 29.27 -0.78
CA CYS A 35 19.46 28.50 -0.81
C CYS A 35 19.23 26.99 -0.60
N THR A 36 20.24 26.16 -0.87
CA THR A 36 20.22 24.76 -0.38
C THR A 36 20.51 24.74 1.12
N LEU A 37 20.13 23.68 1.82
CA LEU A 37 20.46 23.55 3.24
C LEU A 37 21.98 23.57 3.48
N ASN A 38 22.77 22.92 2.64
CA ASN A 38 24.24 22.91 2.75
C ASN A 38 24.89 24.30 2.56
N ASP A 39 24.21 25.24 1.90
CA ASP A 39 24.69 26.61 1.68
C ASP A 39 24.26 27.57 2.80
N LEU A 40 23.36 27.14 3.68
CA LEU A 40 22.87 27.95 4.79
C LEU A 40 23.96 28.14 5.85
N VAL A 41 24.28 29.41 6.16
CA VAL A 41 25.23 29.77 7.21
C VAL A 41 24.46 30.11 8.48
N ILE A 42 24.17 29.10 9.30
CA ILE A 42 23.31 29.24 10.50
C ILE A 42 23.81 30.28 11.52
N THR A 43 25.12 30.54 11.57
CA THR A 43 25.73 31.50 12.50
C THR A 43 25.46 32.96 12.15
N LYS A 44 24.89 33.23 10.97
CA LYS A 44 24.49 34.57 10.53
C LYS A 44 23.03 34.89 10.87
N LEU A 45 22.24 33.91 11.31
CA LEU A 45 20.83 34.11 11.64
C LEU A 45 20.68 34.85 12.97
N THR A 46 19.74 35.78 13.02
CA THR A 46 19.43 36.66 14.14
C THR A 46 17.96 36.54 14.53
N SER A 47 17.53 37.21 15.60
CA SER A 47 16.13 37.26 16.02
C SER A 47 15.18 38.00 15.09
N GLN A 48 15.70 38.70 14.08
CA GLN A 48 14.87 39.29 13.03
C GLN A 48 14.68 38.36 11.83
N ASP A 49 15.30 37.17 11.84
CA ASP A 49 15.27 36.26 10.70
C ASP A 49 14.26 35.13 10.92
N VAL A 50 13.56 34.79 9.83
CA VAL A 50 12.65 33.64 9.77
C VAL A 50 13.21 32.61 8.78
N LEU A 51 13.61 31.45 9.30
CA LEU A 51 14.11 30.32 8.53
C LEU A 51 12.97 29.36 8.15
N LEU A 52 12.68 29.27 6.86
CA LEU A 52 11.69 28.36 6.28
C LEU A 52 12.43 27.19 5.62
N ILE A 53 12.33 26.00 6.22
CA ILE A 53 12.98 24.79 5.71
C ILE A 53 11.97 23.94 4.94
N ILE A 54 12.32 23.51 3.73
CA ILE A 54 11.54 22.52 2.97
C ILE A 54 12.45 21.37 2.58
N SER A 55 12.26 20.19 3.17
CA SER A 55 13.15 19.06 2.89
C SER A 55 12.44 17.72 2.78
N SER A 56 12.95 16.87 1.90
CA SER A 56 12.64 15.45 1.90
C SER A 56 13.51 14.70 2.92
N SER A 57 13.09 13.50 3.30
CA SER A 57 13.97 12.48 3.90
C SER A 57 14.35 11.45 2.84
N PHE A 58 15.53 10.86 2.94
CA PHE A 58 16.03 9.82 2.01
C PHE A 58 16.37 8.53 2.77
N GLY A 59 16.33 7.38 2.09
CA GLY A 59 16.62 6.08 2.71
C GLY A 59 15.77 5.83 3.96
N ASP A 60 16.44 5.50 5.07
CA ASP A 60 15.80 5.26 6.38
C ASP A 60 15.67 6.54 7.23
N GLY A 61 15.29 7.66 6.61
CA GLY A 61 15.09 8.95 7.29
C GLY A 61 16.34 9.84 7.35
N GLU A 62 17.29 9.64 6.46
CA GLU A 62 18.55 10.39 6.33
C GLU A 62 18.36 11.72 5.58
N PRO A 63 19.27 12.70 5.75
CA PRO A 63 19.27 13.92 4.95
C PRO A 63 19.47 13.63 3.46
N PRO A 64 18.83 14.40 2.56
CA PRO A 64 19.24 14.51 1.16
C PRO A 64 20.70 14.94 1.02
N GLY A 65 21.34 14.63 -0.10
CA GLY A 65 22.74 14.96 -0.36
C GLY A 65 23.06 16.45 -0.27
N ASN A 66 22.13 17.33 -0.67
CA ASN A 66 22.28 18.79 -0.53
C ASN A 66 21.86 19.33 0.87
N ALA A 67 21.67 18.45 1.85
CA ALA A 67 21.36 18.78 3.24
C ALA A 67 22.24 18.04 4.27
N SER A 68 23.09 17.10 3.83
CA SER A 68 23.94 16.29 4.71
C SER A 68 24.93 17.13 5.52
N LYS A 69 25.67 18.04 4.87
CA LYS A 69 26.61 18.95 5.55
C LYS A 69 25.90 19.86 6.55
N PHE A 70 24.69 20.32 6.22
CA PHE A 70 23.87 21.08 7.16
C PHE A 70 23.52 20.26 8.39
N PHE A 71 23.11 18.99 8.21
CA PHE A 71 22.80 18.09 9.32
C PHE A 71 23.97 17.96 10.29
N ASP A 72 25.16 17.65 9.77
CA ASP A 72 26.38 17.55 10.59
C ASP A 72 26.68 18.87 11.30
N THR A 73 26.60 19.98 10.57
CA THR A 73 26.86 21.33 11.09
C THR A 73 25.94 21.69 12.25
N ILE A 74 24.62 21.47 12.12
CA ILE A 74 23.69 21.78 13.21
C ILE A 74 23.90 20.85 14.41
N TYR A 75 24.21 19.57 14.19
CA TYR A 75 24.41 18.58 15.24
C TYR A 75 25.63 18.89 16.10
N ASP A 76 26.72 19.30 15.45
CA ASP A 76 27.98 19.68 16.10
C ASP A 76 27.94 21.08 16.72
N TYR A 77 27.04 21.96 16.26
CA TYR A 77 26.90 23.31 16.80
C TYR A 77 26.55 23.28 18.30
N LYS A 78 27.35 24.00 19.11
CA LYS A 78 27.22 24.08 20.57
C LYS A 78 26.66 25.43 21.07
N GLY A 79 26.40 26.37 20.15
CA GLY A 79 25.86 27.70 20.48
C GLY A 79 24.34 27.71 20.62
N GLN A 80 23.78 28.92 20.57
CA GLN A 80 22.33 29.16 20.51
C GLN A 80 21.98 29.83 19.18
N LEU A 81 20.76 29.59 18.70
CA LEU A 81 20.17 30.23 17.52
C LEU A 81 18.95 31.02 17.99
N ASP A 82 18.97 32.34 17.78
CA ASP A 82 17.91 33.25 18.24
C ASP A 82 16.84 33.53 17.16
N CYS A 83 16.87 32.80 16.05
CA CYS A 83 15.96 32.99 14.93
C CYS A 83 14.61 32.28 15.11
N GLN A 84 13.63 32.70 14.31
CA GLN A 84 12.37 31.99 14.15
C GLN A 84 12.47 30.95 13.03
N PHE A 85 11.72 29.86 13.10
CA PHE A 85 11.71 28.87 12.02
C PHE A 85 10.37 28.16 11.81
N ALA A 86 10.18 27.62 10.60
CA ALA A 86 9.12 26.68 10.26
C ALA A 86 9.66 25.61 9.29
N ILE A 87 9.15 24.38 9.39
CA ILE A 87 9.63 23.25 8.59
C ILE A 87 8.48 22.57 7.86
N PHE A 88 8.68 22.35 6.57
CA PHE A 88 7.86 21.50 5.71
C PHE A 88 8.63 20.23 5.35
N GLY A 89 8.27 19.13 6.01
CA GLY A 89 8.84 17.81 5.77
C GLY A 89 8.10 17.04 4.68
N LEU A 90 8.84 16.49 3.73
CA LEU A 90 8.35 15.53 2.76
C LEU A 90 8.89 14.15 3.15
N GLY A 91 7.98 13.21 3.36
CA GLY A 91 8.29 11.82 3.63
C GLY A 91 7.41 10.90 2.81
N ASP A 92 7.65 9.61 2.98
CA ASP A 92 6.76 8.56 2.51
C ASP A 92 6.49 7.62 3.68
N VAL A 93 5.22 7.47 4.06
CA VAL A 93 4.80 6.65 5.22
C VAL A 93 5.15 5.17 5.05
N SER A 94 5.54 4.77 3.84
CA SER A 94 6.03 3.43 3.53
C SER A 94 7.40 3.15 4.12
N TYR A 95 8.19 4.20 4.42
CA TYR A 95 9.50 4.07 5.04
C TYR A 95 9.39 4.08 6.57
N PRO A 96 10.25 3.31 7.28
CA PRO A 96 10.18 3.19 8.74
C PRO A 96 10.31 4.53 9.49
N LYS A 97 11.14 5.45 8.97
CA LYS A 97 11.35 6.77 9.55
C LYS A 97 10.71 7.87 8.70
N PHE A 98 9.38 7.83 8.60
CA PHE A 98 8.59 8.87 7.93
C PHE A 98 8.98 10.27 8.43
N CYS A 99 9.36 11.17 7.50
CA CYS A 99 9.87 12.52 7.78
C CYS A 99 11.06 12.58 8.76
N GLY A 100 11.82 11.48 8.91
CA GLY A 100 12.87 11.32 9.92
C GLY A 100 13.88 12.47 9.98
N PHE A 101 14.39 12.91 8.84
CA PHE A 101 15.37 13.99 8.78
C PHE A 101 14.79 15.31 9.32
N THR A 102 13.59 15.70 8.87
CA THR A 102 12.96 16.95 9.30
C THR A 102 12.48 16.91 10.75
N ILE A 103 12.12 15.73 11.26
CA ILE A 103 11.84 15.51 12.69
C ILE A 103 13.09 15.80 13.52
N ASP A 104 14.24 15.31 13.09
CA ASP A 104 15.51 15.47 13.80
C ASP A 104 16.01 16.93 13.73
N VAL A 105 15.89 17.58 12.58
CA VAL A 105 16.20 19.02 12.43
C VAL A 105 15.31 19.88 13.33
N ASP A 106 14.00 19.63 13.37
CA ASP A 106 13.06 20.37 14.23
C ASP A 106 13.46 20.27 15.71
N LYS A 107 13.68 19.04 16.21
CA LYS A 107 14.13 18.82 17.59
C LYS A 107 15.45 19.54 17.87
N LYS A 108 16.38 19.50 16.92
CA LYS A 108 17.70 20.11 17.10
C LYS A 108 17.65 21.63 17.11
N LEU A 109 16.88 22.27 16.23
CA LEU A 109 16.69 23.73 16.23
C LEU A 109 16.06 24.22 17.54
N GLN A 110 15.05 23.52 18.05
CA GLN A 110 14.44 23.84 19.34
C GLN A 110 15.45 23.68 20.50
N ALA A 111 16.26 22.61 20.48
CA ALA A 111 17.32 22.41 21.47
C ALA A 111 18.38 23.53 21.43
N LEU A 112 18.62 24.13 20.26
CA LEU A 112 19.48 25.29 20.06
C LEU A 112 18.79 26.64 20.38
N LYS A 113 17.56 26.64 20.91
CA LYS A 113 16.76 27.82 21.28
C LYS A 113 16.11 28.61 20.14
N ALA A 114 16.16 28.11 18.90
CA ALA A 114 15.36 28.71 17.82
C ALA A 114 13.87 28.54 18.12
N THR A 115 13.06 29.53 17.75
CA THR A 115 11.63 29.55 18.07
C THR A 115 10.80 29.08 16.88
N SER A 116 10.04 27.99 17.04
CA SER A 116 9.14 27.53 15.98
C SER A 116 7.91 28.46 15.89
N ILE A 117 7.57 28.92 14.69
CA ILE A 117 6.38 29.76 14.46
C ILE A 117 5.11 28.95 14.21
N CYS A 118 5.24 27.64 13.94
CA CYS A 118 4.13 26.71 13.72
C CYS A 118 4.53 25.28 14.06
N LYS A 119 3.59 24.34 14.05
CA LYS A 119 3.93 22.91 14.06
C LYS A 119 4.65 22.55 12.75
N ARG A 120 5.67 21.68 12.82
CA ARG A 120 6.28 21.07 11.63
C ARG A 120 5.22 20.36 10.82
N VAL A 121 5.24 20.52 9.50
CA VAL A 121 4.42 19.75 8.58
C VAL A 121 5.11 18.42 8.29
N ASP A 122 4.41 17.30 8.46
CA ASP A 122 4.87 15.97 8.04
C ASP A 122 3.99 15.49 6.89
N ALA A 123 4.39 15.81 5.67
CA ALA A 123 3.61 15.52 4.47
C ALA A 123 4.07 14.20 3.81
N ASP A 124 3.10 13.36 3.46
CA ASP A 124 3.31 12.15 2.67
C ASP A 124 3.33 12.46 1.16
N THR A 125 3.22 11.45 0.29
CA THR A 125 3.12 11.56 -1.18
C THR A 125 2.10 12.60 -1.69
N SER A 126 1.08 12.93 -0.90
CA SER A 126 0.08 14.00 -1.16
C SER A 126 0.52 15.40 -0.69
N TYR A 127 1.83 15.67 -0.67
CA TYR A 127 2.41 16.88 -0.10
C TYR A 127 1.95 18.19 -0.76
N GLN A 128 1.44 18.17 -1.99
CA GLN A 128 1.01 19.39 -2.68
C GLN A 128 -0.16 20.07 -1.95
N ALA A 129 -1.15 19.29 -1.51
CA ALA A 129 -2.30 19.81 -0.76
C ALA A 129 -1.90 20.37 0.62
N PHE A 130 -0.90 19.75 1.25
CA PHE A 130 -0.32 20.22 2.51
C PHE A 130 0.43 21.54 2.28
N PHE A 131 1.21 21.61 1.21
CA PHE A 131 1.99 22.80 0.85
C PHE A 131 1.11 23.99 0.51
N GLU A 132 -0.01 23.79 -0.19
CA GLU A 132 -0.96 24.86 -0.47
C GLU A 132 -1.52 25.49 0.81
N GLN A 133 -1.93 24.66 1.78
CA GLN A 133 -2.43 25.13 3.08
C GLN A 133 -1.34 25.83 3.89
N TRP A 134 -0.15 25.22 3.99
CA TRP A 134 0.97 25.77 4.75
C TRP A 134 1.49 27.08 4.17
N SER A 135 1.68 27.16 2.85
CA SER A 135 2.15 28.38 2.18
C SER A 135 1.13 29.52 2.26
N LYS A 136 -0.18 29.23 2.19
CA LYS A 136 -1.23 30.22 2.44
C LYS A 136 -1.18 30.77 3.87
N ALA A 137 -0.95 29.90 4.86
CA ALA A 137 -0.81 30.29 6.26
C ALA A 137 0.43 31.16 6.50
N LEU A 138 1.56 30.85 5.86
CA LEU A 138 2.77 31.68 5.92
C LEU A 138 2.55 33.07 5.32
N VAL A 139 1.90 33.17 4.15
CA VAL A 139 1.56 34.47 3.55
C VAL A 139 0.70 35.30 4.50
N SER A 140 -0.28 34.69 5.17
CA SER A 140 -1.10 35.36 6.20
C SER A 140 -0.24 35.86 7.38
N TYR A 141 0.68 35.02 7.87
CA TYR A 141 1.58 35.35 8.96
C TYR A 141 2.44 36.58 8.66
N PHE A 142 3.07 36.62 7.49
CA PHE A 142 3.90 37.78 7.09
C PHE A 142 3.07 39.03 6.77
N ASN A 143 1.77 38.89 6.50
CA ASN A 143 0.82 40.00 6.42
C ASN A 143 0.31 40.47 7.80
N GLY A 144 0.73 39.83 8.90
CA GLY A 144 0.41 40.23 10.27
C GLY A 144 -0.71 39.43 10.94
N ASP A 145 -1.22 38.37 10.32
CA ASP A 145 -2.21 37.46 10.92
C ASP A 145 -1.65 36.05 11.10
N ASP A 146 -1.35 35.70 12.36
CA ASP A 146 -0.74 34.42 12.73
C ASP A 146 -1.76 33.32 13.09
N ASN A 147 -3.07 33.61 13.08
CA ASN A 147 -4.09 32.68 13.54
C ASN A 147 -4.12 31.38 12.73
N LEU A 148 -4.10 31.51 11.40
CA LEU A 148 -4.14 30.35 10.50
C LEU A 148 -2.91 29.46 10.69
N LEU A 149 -1.75 30.07 10.92
CA LEU A 149 -0.48 29.37 11.07
C LEU A 149 -0.39 28.63 12.42
N LYS A 150 -0.89 29.23 13.51
CA LYS A 150 -0.93 28.60 14.84
C LYS A 150 -1.93 27.44 14.95
N GLN A 151 -3.01 27.49 14.17
CA GLN A 151 -4.04 26.44 14.14
C GLN A 151 -3.68 25.27 13.21
N LEU A 152 -2.64 25.43 12.38
CA LEU A 152 -2.27 24.46 11.37
C LEU A 152 -1.73 23.18 12.01
N ASP A 153 -2.37 22.05 11.74
CA ASP A 153 -1.91 20.71 12.14
C ASP A 153 -1.88 19.79 10.92
N LEU A 154 -0.73 19.77 10.25
CA LEU A 154 -0.52 19.02 9.00
C LEU A 154 0.54 17.93 9.20
N GLN A 155 0.34 17.08 10.21
CA GLN A 155 1.22 15.94 10.47
C GLN A 155 0.52 14.64 10.12
N VAL A 156 0.91 14.01 9.01
CA VAL A 156 0.43 12.66 8.68
C VAL A 156 0.92 11.71 9.75
N LYS A 157 0.01 10.90 10.30
CA LYS A 157 0.40 9.87 11.25
C LYS A 157 0.77 8.59 10.50
N ALA A 158 2.05 8.25 10.53
CA ALA A 158 2.55 6.98 9.98
C ALA A 158 2.25 5.84 10.95
N TYR A 159 1.45 4.88 10.50
CA TYR A 159 1.21 3.62 11.20
C TYR A 159 2.08 2.51 10.59
N ASN A 160 2.38 1.48 11.38
CA ASN A 160 3.13 0.31 10.93
C ASN A 160 2.68 -0.94 11.70
N GLU A 161 3.37 -2.05 11.50
CA GLU A 161 3.05 -3.32 12.17
C GLU A 161 3.12 -3.21 13.70
N GLN A 162 4.09 -2.47 14.23
CA GLN A 162 4.32 -2.30 15.67
C GLN A 162 3.38 -1.25 16.29
N GLN A 163 2.96 -0.26 15.51
CA GLN A 163 2.08 0.84 15.90
C GLN A 163 0.97 0.96 14.86
N SER A 164 0.03 0.01 14.89
CA SER A 164 -1.14 0.01 14.00
C SER A 164 -2.25 0.92 14.54
N PHE A 165 -3.09 1.42 13.62
CA PHE A 165 -4.32 2.09 13.97
C PHE A 165 -5.41 1.06 14.30
N ILE A 166 -6.25 1.36 15.28
CA ILE A 166 -7.47 0.58 15.52
C ILE A 166 -8.61 1.29 14.80
N GLY A 167 -8.92 0.82 13.59
CA GLY A 167 -10.12 1.21 12.86
C GLY A 167 -11.29 0.31 13.21
N SER A 168 -12.39 0.45 12.47
CA SER A 168 -13.56 -0.40 12.69
C SER A 168 -14.24 -0.83 11.41
N ILE A 169 -14.53 -2.11 11.31
CA ILE A 169 -15.36 -2.68 10.26
C ILE A 169 -16.81 -2.33 10.59
N ASP A 170 -17.46 -1.57 9.72
CA ASP A 170 -18.84 -1.10 9.87
C ASP A 170 -19.76 -1.50 8.70
N HIS A 171 -19.19 -2.05 7.62
CA HIS A 171 -19.94 -2.68 6.53
C HIS A 171 -19.26 -3.97 6.07
N VAL A 172 -20.06 -5.02 5.90
CA VAL A 172 -19.64 -6.29 5.26
C VAL A 172 -20.83 -6.78 4.45
N GLN A 173 -20.68 -6.86 3.12
CA GLN A 173 -21.73 -7.33 2.23
C GLN A 173 -21.16 -8.34 1.24
N ARG A 174 -21.77 -9.52 1.15
CA ARG A 174 -21.48 -10.46 0.07
C ARG A 174 -22.03 -9.89 -1.25
N ILE A 175 -21.20 -9.85 -2.29
CA ILE A 175 -21.53 -9.22 -3.57
C ILE A 175 -21.64 -10.21 -4.74
N ASN A 176 -21.52 -11.51 -4.47
CA ASN A 176 -21.66 -12.56 -5.48
C ASN A 176 -22.45 -13.75 -4.95
N GLN A 177 -22.86 -14.67 -5.83
CA GLN A 177 -23.71 -15.81 -5.50
C GLN A 177 -23.01 -17.18 -5.63
N SER A 178 -21.76 -17.24 -6.13
CA SER A 178 -21.05 -18.52 -6.32
C SER A 178 -20.38 -19.07 -5.06
N ASP A 179 -19.87 -20.30 -5.14
CA ASP A 179 -19.23 -21.04 -4.03
C ASP A 179 -17.97 -20.39 -3.46
N PHE A 180 -17.39 -19.41 -4.15
CA PHE A 180 -16.25 -18.62 -3.70
C PHE A 180 -16.73 -17.20 -3.36
N PRO A 181 -17.18 -16.95 -2.12
CA PRO A 181 -17.79 -15.69 -1.75
C PRO A 181 -16.79 -14.54 -1.88
N VAL A 182 -17.28 -13.42 -2.39
CA VAL A 182 -16.58 -12.14 -2.44
C VAL A 182 -17.41 -11.12 -1.67
N TYR A 183 -16.73 -10.31 -0.87
CA TYR A 183 -17.36 -9.32 0.00
C TYR A 183 -16.82 -7.93 -0.31
N ASP A 184 -17.75 -6.98 -0.28
CA ASP A 184 -17.48 -5.56 -0.11
C ASP A 184 -17.37 -5.26 1.39
N ILE A 185 -16.28 -4.60 1.80
CA ILE A 185 -16.00 -4.34 3.20
C ILE A 185 -15.59 -2.88 3.36
N GLN A 186 -16.21 -2.20 4.33
CA GLN A 186 -15.86 -0.83 4.69
C GLN A 186 -15.23 -0.79 6.08
N ILE A 187 -14.14 -0.05 6.19
CA ILE A 187 -13.41 0.18 7.44
C ILE A 187 -13.38 1.68 7.72
N ASN A 188 -13.90 2.08 8.87
CA ASN A 188 -13.79 3.43 9.39
C ASN A 188 -12.37 3.72 9.87
N ILE A 189 -11.81 4.83 9.40
CA ILE A 189 -10.49 5.32 9.80
C ILE A 189 -10.52 6.76 10.36
N SER A 190 -11.71 7.23 10.77
CA SER A 190 -11.88 8.55 11.38
C SER A 190 -10.92 8.75 12.55
N GLY A 191 -10.28 9.93 12.60
CA GLY A 191 -9.34 10.28 13.68
C GLY A 191 -7.97 9.59 13.57
N SER A 192 -7.71 8.81 12.52
CA SER A 192 -6.39 8.24 12.29
C SER A 192 -5.35 9.28 11.85
N GLY A 193 -5.77 10.30 11.10
CA GLY A 193 -4.83 11.18 10.38
C GLY A 193 -4.06 10.47 9.27
N MET A 194 -4.52 9.27 8.85
CA MET A 194 -3.98 8.58 7.68
C MET A 194 -4.42 9.31 6.41
N HIS A 195 -3.47 9.46 5.50
CA HIS A 195 -3.75 9.83 4.12
C HIS A 195 -3.48 8.61 3.23
N TYR A 196 -4.34 8.40 2.25
CA TYR A 196 -4.18 7.35 1.25
C TYR A 196 -4.74 7.83 -0.09
N GLN A 197 -4.29 7.23 -1.17
CA GLN A 197 -4.80 7.46 -2.51
C GLN A 197 -5.26 6.16 -3.15
N ALA A 198 -6.08 6.26 -4.19
CA ALA A 198 -6.53 5.08 -4.92
C ALA A 198 -5.32 4.35 -5.50
N GLY A 199 -5.26 3.04 -5.32
CA GLY A 199 -4.13 2.19 -5.69
C GLY A 199 -3.23 1.78 -4.52
N ASP A 200 -3.32 2.47 -3.37
CA ASP A 200 -2.60 2.08 -2.15
C ASP A 200 -3.11 0.77 -1.55
N LEU A 201 -2.32 0.24 -0.60
CA LEU A 201 -2.61 -1.02 0.08
C LEU A 201 -2.97 -0.76 1.54
N LEU A 202 -4.04 -1.41 2.01
CA LEU A 202 -4.34 -1.56 3.43
C LEU A 202 -3.68 -2.84 3.94
N TYR A 203 -2.90 -2.70 5.01
CA TYR A 203 -2.32 -3.82 5.74
C TYR A 203 -3.14 -4.08 7.01
N LEU A 204 -3.70 -5.28 7.08
CA LEU A 204 -4.42 -5.82 8.23
C LEU A 204 -3.45 -6.58 9.14
N ILE A 205 -3.46 -6.31 10.44
CA ILE A 205 -2.93 -7.25 11.44
C ILE A 205 -4.05 -8.25 11.76
N PRO A 206 -4.02 -9.46 11.19
CA PRO A 206 -5.08 -10.43 11.43
C PRO A 206 -5.15 -10.79 12.92
N PRO A 207 -6.35 -10.99 13.49
CA PRO A 207 -6.46 -11.58 14.81
C PRO A 207 -6.07 -13.06 14.77
N ALA A 208 -5.98 -13.64 15.97
CA ALA A 208 -5.75 -15.06 16.16
C ALA A 208 -6.77 -15.90 15.37
N ASN A 209 -6.27 -16.83 14.54
CA ASN A 209 -7.14 -17.76 13.81
C ASN A 209 -7.67 -18.83 14.76
N LYS A 210 -8.87 -18.59 15.31
CA LYS A 210 -9.52 -19.47 16.30
C LYS A 210 -9.69 -20.91 15.79
N ASN A 211 -9.97 -21.09 14.50
CA ASN A 211 -10.13 -22.43 13.91
C ASN A 211 -8.80 -23.20 13.93
N SER A 212 -7.69 -22.57 13.54
CA SER A 212 -6.37 -23.20 13.61
C SER A 212 -5.93 -23.50 15.04
N ILE A 213 -6.20 -22.59 15.98
CA ILE A 213 -5.91 -22.81 17.40
C ILE A 213 -6.74 -23.98 17.94
N ALA A 214 -8.02 -24.08 17.59
CA ALA A 214 -8.86 -25.19 18.02
C ALA A 214 -8.32 -26.55 17.55
N ARG A 215 -7.80 -26.64 16.31
CA ARG A 215 -7.15 -27.87 15.82
C ARG A 215 -5.85 -28.18 16.56
N ILE A 216 -5.05 -27.16 16.88
CA ILE A 216 -3.84 -27.34 17.70
C ILE A 216 -4.19 -27.76 19.14
N ASN A 217 -5.28 -27.25 19.71
CA ASN A 217 -5.79 -27.66 21.02
C ASN A 217 -6.24 -29.14 21.03
N GLN A 218 -6.72 -29.67 19.91
CA GLN A 218 -7.01 -31.11 19.80
C GLN A 218 -5.74 -31.97 19.86
N PHE A 219 -4.62 -31.46 19.34
CA PHE A 219 -3.31 -32.12 19.43
C PHE A 219 -2.69 -31.96 20.84
N TYR A 220 -2.81 -30.78 21.45
CA TYR A 220 -2.33 -30.49 22.81
C TYR A 220 -3.50 -30.28 23.79
N PRO A 221 -3.92 -31.32 24.55
CA PRO A 221 -5.15 -31.24 25.35
C PRO A 221 -5.08 -30.26 26.55
N ASN A 222 -3.89 -29.81 26.95
CA ASN A 222 -3.67 -29.04 28.18
C ASN A 222 -2.97 -27.69 27.94
N LEU A 223 -3.36 -26.94 26.89
CA LEU A 223 -2.80 -25.61 26.66
C LEU A 223 -3.36 -24.56 27.61
N ASN A 224 -2.47 -23.87 28.33
CA ASN A 224 -2.86 -22.74 29.17
C ASN A 224 -3.15 -21.47 28.35
N ASP A 225 -3.79 -20.49 28.97
CA ASP A 225 -4.21 -19.24 28.31
C ASP A 225 -3.03 -18.49 27.67
N THR A 226 -1.87 -18.46 28.34
CA THR A 226 -0.66 -17.82 27.81
C THR A 226 -0.19 -18.48 26.52
N GLN A 227 -0.16 -19.81 26.46
CA GLN A 227 0.22 -20.56 25.27
C GLN A 227 -0.76 -20.34 24.11
N GLN A 228 -2.07 -20.31 24.40
CA GLN A 228 -3.09 -20.01 23.39
C GLN A 228 -2.95 -18.59 22.84
N GLN A 229 -2.70 -17.60 23.71
CA GLN A 229 -2.43 -16.22 23.28
C GLN A 229 -1.16 -16.09 22.45
N LEU A 230 -0.09 -16.83 22.79
CA LEU A 230 1.15 -16.86 22.02
C LEU A 230 0.96 -17.52 20.65
N LEU A 231 0.25 -18.64 20.58
CA LEU A 231 -0.11 -19.28 19.31
C LEU A 231 -0.92 -18.34 18.40
N GLY A 232 -1.82 -17.56 18.99
CA GLY A 232 -2.59 -16.54 18.27
C GLY A 232 -1.77 -15.43 17.63
N LYS A 233 -0.48 -15.30 17.96
CA LYS A 233 0.47 -14.36 17.34
C LYS A 233 1.37 -15.02 16.29
N LYS A 234 1.24 -16.33 16.06
CA LYS A 234 2.09 -17.13 15.17
C LYS A 234 1.40 -17.42 13.84
N GLU A 235 2.18 -17.67 12.81
CA GLU A 235 1.68 -18.14 11.52
C GLU A 235 1.35 -19.63 11.61
N LEU A 236 0.05 -19.94 11.66
CA LEU A 236 -0.45 -21.31 11.84
C LEU A 236 -0.93 -21.97 10.55
N ARG A 237 -1.13 -21.20 9.47
CA ARG A 237 -1.78 -21.68 8.23
C ARG A 237 -0.78 -22.04 7.14
N GLN A 238 0.39 -21.42 7.10
CA GLN A 238 1.37 -21.68 6.05
C GLN A 238 2.50 -22.62 6.50
N LEU A 239 2.60 -23.76 5.83
CA LEU A 239 3.68 -24.72 6.04
C LEU A 239 4.92 -24.37 5.22
N SER A 240 5.76 -23.49 5.76
CA SER A 240 7.02 -23.11 5.13
C SER A 240 8.07 -24.23 5.19
N LYS A 241 8.96 -24.29 4.19
CA LYS A 241 10.09 -25.24 4.20
C LYS A 241 11.00 -25.08 5.43
N PRO A 242 11.33 -23.86 5.92
CA PRO A 242 12.06 -23.69 7.17
C PRO A 242 11.35 -24.29 8.39
N LEU A 243 10.03 -24.09 8.51
CA LEU A 243 9.23 -24.68 9.60
C LEU A 243 9.30 -26.20 9.58
N ILE A 244 8.99 -26.83 8.44
CA ILE A 244 9.02 -28.30 8.30
C ILE A 244 10.42 -28.85 8.62
N ARG A 245 11.48 -28.15 8.19
CA ARG A 245 12.86 -28.54 8.50
C ARG A 245 13.19 -28.42 9.99
N ALA A 246 12.72 -27.38 10.67
CA ALA A 246 12.92 -27.21 12.10
C ALA A 246 12.20 -28.30 12.91
N VAL A 247 10.95 -28.60 12.55
CA VAL A 247 10.20 -29.74 13.11
C VAL A 247 10.92 -31.07 12.87
N ALA A 248 11.41 -31.32 11.65
CA ALA A 248 12.16 -32.53 11.32
C ALA A 248 13.44 -32.68 12.15
N LYS A 249 14.14 -31.56 12.42
CA LYS A 249 15.36 -31.53 13.22
C LYS A 249 15.07 -31.86 14.69
N HIS A 250 14.04 -31.24 15.26
CA HIS A 250 13.67 -31.43 16.66
C HIS A 250 13.18 -32.86 16.92
N THR A 251 12.22 -33.34 16.13
CA THR A 251 11.63 -34.70 16.26
C THR A 251 12.55 -35.82 15.78
N LYS A 252 13.63 -35.49 15.07
CA LYS A 252 14.47 -36.46 14.34
C LYS A 252 13.69 -37.32 13.34
N ASN A 253 12.53 -36.83 12.85
CA ASN A 253 11.68 -37.56 11.91
C ASN A 253 12.34 -37.69 10.53
N LYS A 254 12.67 -38.93 10.13
CA LYS A 254 13.36 -39.23 8.87
C LYS A 254 12.52 -38.91 7.64
N ALA A 255 11.20 -39.08 7.72
CA ALA A 255 10.28 -38.80 6.62
C ALA A 255 10.21 -37.28 6.35
N LEU A 256 10.03 -36.47 7.39
CA LEU A 256 10.08 -35.01 7.25
C LEU A 256 11.45 -34.53 6.75
N LYS A 257 12.55 -35.10 7.27
CA LYS A 257 13.90 -34.75 6.78
C LYS A 257 14.03 -35.03 5.28
N ALA A 258 13.51 -36.15 4.79
CA ALA A 258 13.51 -36.49 3.37
C ALA A 258 12.64 -35.53 2.54
N LEU A 259 11.48 -35.11 3.06
CA LEU A 259 10.58 -34.16 2.40
C LEU A 259 11.22 -32.78 2.15
N THR A 260 12.17 -32.37 3.00
CA THR A 260 12.85 -31.06 2.86
C THR A 260 14.05 -31.06 1.88
N LYS A 261 14.37 -32.20 1.25
CA LYS A 261 15.43 -32.30 0.24
C LYS A 261 15.03 -31.60 -1.07
N MET A 262 16.01 -31.11 -1.82
CA MET A 262 15.75 -30.46 -3.13
C MET A 262 15.05 -31.41 -4.11
N SER A 263 15.44 -32.68 -4.13
CA SER A 263 14.81 -33.71 -4.97
C SER A 263 13.34 -33.98 -4.63
N ALA A 264 12.86 -33.53 -3.47
CA ALA A 264 11.48 -33.70 -3.03
C ALA A 264 10.62 -32.43 -3.20
N ALA A 265 11.09 -31.42 -3.93
CA ALA A 265 10.41 -30.12 -4.04
C ALA A 265 8.93 -30.21 -4.43
N LYS A 266 8.58 -31.04 -5.43
CA LYS A 266 7.18 -31.28 -5.82
C LYS A 266 6.36 -31.91 -4.69
N LYS A 267 6.88 -32.98 -4.07
CA LYS A 267 6.21 -33.66 -2.95
C LYS A 267 5.99 -32.72 -1.75
N LEU A 268 6.97 -31.85 -1.46
CA LEU A 268 6.85 -30.84 -0.43
C LEU A 268 5.76 -29.82 -0.77
N ALA A 269 5.70 -29.35 -2.02
CA ALA A 269 4.66 -28.43 -2.46
C ALA A 269 3.27 -29.07 -2.37
N ASP A 270 3.11 -30.30 -2.86
CA ASP A 270 1.87 -31.08 -2.82
C ASP A 270 1.42 -31.35 -1.36
N TYR A 271 2.38 -31.60 -0.46
CA TYR A 271 2.08 -31.78 0.96
C TYR A 271 1.66 -30.45 1.62
N SER A 272 2.44 -29.39 1.44
CA SER A 272 2.17 -28.09 2.06
C SER A 272 0.91 -27.42 1.52
N TYR A 273 0.48 -27.73 0.29
CA TYR A 273 -0.68 -27.10 -0.32
C TYR A 273 -1.97 -27.42 0.45
N GLY A 274 -2.59 -26.38 0.99
CA GLY A 274 -3.86 -26.49 1.71
C GLY A 274 -3.76 -27.01 3.15
N ARG A 275 -2.62 -27.52 3.60
CA ARG A 275 -2.42 -28.00 4.99
C ARG A 275 -1.96 -26.88 5.92
N ASP A 276 -2.21 -27.04 7.21
CA ASP A 276 -1.79 -26.14 8.28
C ASP A 276 -0.86 -26.80 9.31
N VAL A 277 -0.47 -26.06 10.35
CA VAL A 277 0.42 -26.58 11.41
C VAL A 277 -0.17 -27.79 12.14
N ALA A 278 -1.49 -27.85 12.35
CA ALA A 278 -2.12 -28.98 13.03
C ALA A 278 -2.04 -30.27 12.19
N ASP A 279 -2.12 -30.16 10.86
CA ASP A 279 -1.88 -31.30 9.96
C ASP A 279 -0.44 -31.82 10.10
N LEU A 280 0.55 -30.91 10.10
CA LEU A 280 1.96 -31.27 10.28
C LEU A 280 2.22 -31.98 11.61
N LEU A 281 1.61 -31.50 12.69
CA LEU A 281 1.72 -32.11 14.01
C LEU A 281 1.08 -33.50 14.02
N THR A 282 -0.14 -33.64 13.52
CA THR A 282 -0.89 -34.89 13.51
C THR A 282 -0.21 -35.96 12.65
N ASP A 283 0.32 -35.58 11.49
CA ASP A 283 0.92 -36.53 10.55
C ASP A 283 2.31 -37.04 10.98
N TYR A 284 3.07 -36.25 11.77
CA TYR A 284 4.51 -36.52 11.98
C TYR A 284 5.03 -36.37 13.42
N CYS A 285 4.22 -35.90 14.36
CA CYS A 285 4.63 -35.60 15.73
C CYS A 285 3.74 -36.31 16.76
N THR A 286 4.18 -36.26 18.01
CA THR A 286 3.35 -36.53 19.20
C THR A 286 3.53 -35.36 20.18
N PRO A 287 2.60 -35.12 21.11
CA PRO A 287 2.73 -34.05 22.10
C PRO A 287 4.02 -34.14 22.93
N GLU A 288 4.54 -35.34 23.14
CA GLU A 288 5.77 -35.59 23.89
C GLU A 288 7.03 -35.24 23.08
N ASN A 289 7.05 -35.53 21.77
CA ASN A 289 8.22 -35.28 20.93
C ASN A 289 8.24 -33.89 20.27
N MET A 290 7.14 -33.15 20.41
CA MET A 290 7.02 -31.76 20.03
C MET A 290 6.25 -31.01 21.11
N PRO A 291 6.87 -30.63 22.24
CA PRO A 291 6.21 -29.81 23.25
C PRO A 291 5.79 -28.46 22.68
N VAL A 292 4.66 -27.91 23.14
CA VAL A 292 4.10 -26.65 22.61
C VAL A 292 5.07 -25.46 22.72
N ASP A 293 5.85 -25.37 23.79
CA ASP A 293 6.81 -24.27 23.96
C ASP A 293 7.92 -24.34 22.90
N THR A 294 8.34 -25.54 22.53
CA THR A 294 9.28 -25.72 21.41
C THR A 294 8.64 -25.37 20.06
N LEU A 295 7.37 -25.74 19.86
CA LEU A 295 6.64 -25.33 18.67
C LEU A 295 6.53 -23.79 18.58
N LEU A 296 6.22 -23.12 19.67
CA LEU A 296 6.14 -21.65 19.76
C LEU A 296 7.46 -20.98 19.40
N ASP A 297 8.60 -21.54 19.81
CA ASP A 297 9.93 -21.03 19.46
C ASP A 297 10.25 -21.17 17.96
N ILE A 298 9.77 -22.25 17.34
CA ILE A 298 10.03 -22.55 15.92
C ILE A 298 9.07 -21.80 14.99
N LEU A 299 7.82 -21.57 15.41
CA LEU A 299 6.81 -20.93 14.58
C LEU A 299 7.19 -19.47 14.29
N PRO A 300 7.09 -19.03 13.02
CA PRO A 300 7.27 -17.63 12.69
C PRO A 300 6.09 -16.79 13.21
N THR A 301 6.33 -15.51 13.44
CA THR A 301 5.28 -14.54 13.76
C THR A 301 4.28 -14.43 12.60
N GLN A 302 3.01 -14.25 12.94
CA GLN A 302 1.96 -14.00 11.96
C GLN A 302 2.20 -12.67 11.25
N LEU A 303 2.30 -12.69 9.92
CA LEU A 303 2.51 -11.47 9.14
C LEU A 303 1.21 -10.69 8.90
N PRO A 304 1.29 -9.36 8.72
CA PRO A 304 0.18 -8.57 8.20
C PRO A 304 -0.31 -9.07 6.82
N ARG A 305 -1.58 -8.81 6.48
CA ARG A 305 -2.17 -9.13 5.17
C ARG A 305 -2.45 -7.84 4.41
N ALA A 306 -1.89 -7.71 3.22
CA ALA A 306 -2.15 -6.59 2.32
C ALA A 306 -3.42 -6.82 1.49
N TYR A 307 -4.19 -5.75 1.28
CA TYR A 307 -5.36 -5.70 0.42
C TYR A 307 -5.33 -4.41 -0.39
N SER A 308 -5.58 -4.51 -1.70
CA SER A 308 -5.70 -3.32 -2.57
C SER A 308 -6.93 -2.52 -2.17
N ILE A 309 -6.75 -1.22 -1.94
CA ILE A 309 -7.83 -0.33 -1.52
C ILE A 309 -8.79 -0.07 -2.69
N ALA A 310 -10.08 -0.24 -2.43
CA ALA A 310 -11.17 -0.08 -3.39
C ALA A 310 -11.91 1.27 -3.30
N SER A 311 -11.29 2.26 -2.67
CA SER A 311 -11.81 3.62 -2.50
C SER A 311 -10.74 4.66 -2.86
N CYS A 312 -11.15 5.93 -2.92
CA CYS A 312 -10.26 7.06 -3.15
C CYS A 312 -10.21 7.95 -1.90
N GLY A 313 -9.03 8.12 -1.30
CA GLY A 313 -8.92 8.85 -0.03
C GLY A 313 -9.23 10.33 -0.09
N THR A 314 -9.23 10.96 -1.28
CA THR A 314 -9.72 12.34 -1.42
C THR A 314 -11.25 12.43 -1.33
N LEU A 315 -11.97 11.38 -1.71
CA LEU A 315 -13.43 11.30 -1.65
C LEU A 315 -13.93 10.59 -0.39
N SER A 316 -13.10 9.75 0.22
CA SER A 316 -13.41 8.97 1.42
C SER A 316 -12.25 9.04 2.42
N PRO A 317 -11.90 10.23 2.95
CA PRO A 317 -10.74 10.41 3.83
C PRO A 317 -10.86 9.66 5.16
N ASN A 318 -12.09 9.38 5.59
CA ASN A 318 -12.39 8.74 6.87
C ASN A 318 -12.78 7.26 6.74
N SER A 319 -12.69 6.68 5.55
CA SER A 319 -13.08 5.29 5.34
C SER A 319 -12.32 4.62 4.19
N ILE A 320 -12.00 3.34 4.34
CA ILE A 320 -11.37 2.51 3.31
C ILE A 320 -12.33 1.39 2.92
N ARG A 321 -12.52 1.20 1.61
CA ARG A 321 -13.29 0.09 1.03
C ARG A 321 -12.34 -1.01 0.56
N LEU A 322 -12.72 -2.27 0.73
CA LEU A 322 -11.97 -3.44 0.27
C LEU A 322 -12.88 -4.40 -0.49
N CYS A 323 -12.33 -5.10 -1.49
CA CYS A 323 -13.00 -6.19 -2.18
C CYS A 323 -12.26 -7.50 -1.87
N VAL A 324 -12.86 -8.36 -1.03
CA VAL A 324 -12.17 -9.52 -0.44
C VAL A 324 -12.85 -10.82 -0.85
N ARG A 325 -12.09 -11.74 -1.45
CA ARG A 325 -12.53 -13.13 -1.65
C ARG A 325 -12.21 -13.93 -0.39
N GLU A 326 -13.21 -14.60 0.15
CA GLU A 326 -13.04 -15.44 1.31
C GLU A 326 -12.19 -16.67 0.96
N VAL A 327 -11.03 -16.81 1.63
CA VAL A 327 -10.26 -18.06 1.58
C VAL A 327 -10.90 -19.05 2.55
N ARG A 328 -11.69 -19.97 1.99
CA ARG A 328 -12.23 -21.14 2.67
C ARG A 328 -12.17 -22.36 1.77
N TYR A 329 -11.85 -23.52 2.31
CA TYR A 329 -11.86 -24.78 1.57
C TYR A 329 -11.89 -25.98 2.52
N GLN A 330 -12.26 -27.15 1.98
CA GLN A 330 -12.20 -28.42 2.68
C GLN A 330 -11.04 -29.26 2.17
N LEU A 331 -10.32 -29.91 3.08
CA LEU A 331 -9.28 -30.88 2.77
C LEU A 331 -9.30 -31.99 3.81
N ALA A 332 -9.30 -33.25 3.36
CA ALA A 332 -9.29 -34.44 4.24
C ALA A 332 -10.36 -34.42 5.36
N GLY A 333 -11.54 -33.87 5.10
CA GLY A 333 -12.64 -33.79 6.07
C GLY A 333 -12.55 -32.63 7.06
N HIS A 334 -11.59 -31.72 6.91
CA HIS A 334 -11.47 -30.52 7.72
C HIS A 334 -11.78 -29.25 6.92
N ASP A 335 -12.43 -28.29 7.57
CA ASP A 335 -12.62 -26.93 7.06
C ASP A 335 -11.42 -26.05 7.40
N TYR A 336 -10.98 -25.27 6.41
CA TYR A 336 -9.84 -24.39 6.52
C TYR A 336 -10.22 -22.96 6.17
N PHE A 337 -9.74 -22.02 6.97
CA PHE A 337 -10.09 -20.60 6.84
C PHE A 337 -8.85 -19.72 6.80
N GLY A 338 -8.82 -18.74 5.91
CA GLY A 338 -7.74 -17.76 5.83
C GLY A 338 -7.79 -16.78 7.01
N SER A 339 -6.65 -16.55 7.68
CA SER A 339 -6.61 -15.75 8.92
C SER A 339 -7.09 -14.29 8.74
N GLY A 340 -6.81 -13.68 7.58
CA GLY A 340 -7.27 -12.33 7.28
C GLY A 340 -8.66 -12.30 6.65
N SER A 341 -8.83 -12.98 5.52
CA SER A 341 -10.07 -12.94 4.75
C SER A 341 -11.28 -13.44 5.54
N TYR A 342 -11.14 -14.52 6.30
CA TYR A 342 -12.25 -15.06 7.08
C TYR A 342 -12.67 -14.10 8.19
N PHE A 343 -11.70 -13.51 8.90
CA PHE A 343 -11.99 -12.51 9.92
C PHE A 343 -12.75 -11.31 9.33
N LEU A 344 -12.28 -10.76 8.21
CA LEU A 344 -12.91 -9.61 7.57
C LEU A 344 -14.34 -9.94 7.09
N CYS A 345 -14.53 -11.06 6.40
CA CYS A 345 -15.80 -11.43 5.78
C CYS A 345 -16.89 -11.84 6.79
N HIS A 346 -16.49 -12.18 8.02
CA HIS A 346 -17.38 -12.58 9.10
C HIS A 346 -17.26 -11.65 10.31
N ALA A 347 -16.76 -10.43 10.12
CA ALA A 347 -16.59 -9.47 11.20
C ALA A 347 -17.93 -9.02 11.78
N LEU A 348 -18.92 -8.77 10.93
CA LEU A 348 -20.26 -8.39 11.36
C LEU A 348 -21.16 -9.64 11.34
N ASP A 349 -21.73 -9.96 12.49
CA ASP A 349 -22.83 -10.91 12.63
C ASP A 349 -24.10 -10.17 13.08
N ASN A 350 -25.21 -10.90 13.26
CA ASN A 350 -26.50 -10.29 13.66
C ASN A 350 -26.45 -9.56 15.03
N SER A 351 -25.39 -9.73 15.81
CA SER A 351 -25.24 -9.14 17.15
C SER A 351 -24.28 -7.94 17.20
N GLN A 352 -23.48 -7.71 16.15
CA GLN A 352 -22.44 -6.68 16.14
C GLN A 352 -22.61 -5.73 14.97
N SER A 353 -22.79 -4.45 15.27
CA SER A 353 -22.84 -3.39 14.25
C SER A 353 -21.46 -2.81 13.92
N LYS A 354 -20.41 -3.21 14.66
CA LYS A 354 -19.06 -2.66 14.55
C LYS A 354 -18.04 -3.61 15.17
N VAL A 355 -16.93 -3.86 14.47
CA VAL A 355 -15.80 -4.65 14.99
C VAL A 355 -14.47 -3.93 14.81
N ASP A 356 -13.69 -3.85 15.88
CA ASP A 356 -12.36 -3.24 15.86
C ASP A 356 -11.37 -4.05 15.03
N VAL A 357 -10.52 -3.34 14.29
CA VAL A 357 -9.52 -3.95 13.42
C VAL A 357 -8.20 -3.16 13.42
N LYS A 358 -7.09 -3.87 13.58
CA LYS A 358 -5.75 -3.28 13.55
C LYS A 358 -5.26 -3.17 12.11
N ILE A 359 -5.00 -1.95 11.65
CA ILE A 359 -4.64 -1.65 10.27
C ILE A 359 -3.56 -0.58 10.16
N TYR A 360 -2.94 -0.50 8.98
CA TYR A 360 -2.16 0.64 8.52
C TYR A 360 -2.16 0.69 6.99
N VAL A 361 -1.79 1.83 6.41
CA VAL A 361 -1.71 2.01 4.94
C VAL A 361 -0.25 2.06 4.51
N ARG A 362 0.01 1.59 3.29
CA ARG A 362 1.28 1.74 2.58
C ARG A 362 1.01 2.21 1.15
N ALA A 363 1.85 3.11 0.67
CA ALA A 363 1.78 3.54 -0.71
C ALA A 363 2.15 2.37 -1.64
N ASN A 364 1.41 2.21 -2.72
CA ASN A 364 1.81 1.35 -3.82
C ASN A 364 2.49 2.20 -4.90
N ALA A 365 3.78 2.51 -4.71
CA ALA A 365 4.49 3.58 -5.43
C ALA A 365 4.40 3.54 -6.97
N HIS A 366 4.11 2.38 -7.55
CA HIS A 366 3.98 2.18 -8.99
C HIS A 366 2.57 1.75 -9.41
N PHE A 367 1.53 2.08 -8.64
CA PHE A 367 0.15 1.72 -8.95
C PHE A 367 -0.81 2.87 -8.67
N HIS A 368 -0.50 4.04 -9.21
CA HIS A 368 -1.35 5.24 -9.11
C HIS A 368 -1.72 5.74 -10.50
N LEU A 369 -2.81 6.51 -10.57
CA LEU A 369 -3.26 7.15 -11.80
C LEU A 369 -2.17 8.06 -12.40
N PRO A 370 -2.16 8.25 -13.74
CA PRO A 370 -1.22 9.15 -14.40
C PRO A 370 -1.34 10.57 -13.86
N LYS A 371 -0.20 11.25 -13.69
CA LYS A 371 -0.13 12.67 -13.27
C LYS A 371 -0.97 13.58 -14.17
N LYS A 372 -0.98 13.32 -15.48
CA LYS A 372 -1.79 14.06 -16.44
C LYS A 372 -3.17 13.40 -16.55
N ALA A 373 -4.23 14.14 -16.21
CA ALA A 373 -5.60 13.64 -16.23
C ALA A 373 -6.09 13.21 -17.63
N SER A 374 -5.44 13.70 -18.70
CA SER A 374 -5.77 13.37 -20.09
C SER A 374 -5.07 12.11 -20.60
N THR A 375 -4.10 11.55 -19.87
CA THR A 375 -3.42 10.31 -20.27
C THR A 375 -4.44 9.16 -20.22
N PRO A 376 -4.64 8.41 -21.33
CA PRO A 376 -5.54 7.27 -21.35
C PRO A 376 -5.04 6.15 -20.43
N ILE A 377 -5.96 5.36 -19.87
CA ILE A 377 -5.61 4.22 -19.03
C ILE A 377 -6.31 2.94 -19.48
N ILE A 378 -5.58 1.83 -19.38
CA ILE A 378 -6.08 0.48 -19.63
C ILE A 378 -5.97 -0.31 -18.32
N MET A 379 -7.10 -0.63 -17.72
CA MET A 379 -7.20 -1.39 -16.47
C MET A 379 -7.57 -2.83 -16.77
N ILE A 380 -6.83 -3.79 -16.22
CA ILE A 380 -7.00 -5.22 -16.49
C ILE A 380 -7.08 -5.96 -15.16
N GLY A 381 -8.27 -6.45 -14.82
CA GLY A 381 -8.53 -7.11 -13.54
C GLY A 381 -9.29 -8.41 -13.69
N ALA A 382 -9.00 -9.39 -12.82
CA ALA A 382 -9.82 -10.59 -12.70
C ALA A 382 -10.22 -10.83 -11.24
N GLY A 383 -11.50 -11.13 -11.00
CA GLY A 383 -12.06 -11.32 -9.66
C GLY A 383 -11.78 -10.12 -8.74
N THR A 384 -11.14 -10.37 -7.59
CA THR A 384 -10.79 -9.31 -6.64
C THR A 384 -9.75 -8.32 -7.15
N GLY A 385 -9.13 -8.59 -8.30
CA GLY A 385 -8.29 -7.61 -9.01
C GLY A 385 -9.04 -6.36 -9.49
N ILE A 386 -10.37 -6.32 -9.36
CA ILE A 386 -11.15 -5.10 -9.61
C ILE A 386 -10.96 -4.02 -8.53
N ALA A 387 -10.50 -4.39 -7.33
CA ALA A 387 -10.46 -3.53 -6.16
C ALA A 387 -9.85 -2.14 -6.44
N PRO A 388 -8.58 -2.00 -6.86
CA PRO A 388 -7.99 -0.68 -7.03
C PRO A 388 -8.68 0.17 -8.11
N TYR A 389 -9.32 -0.47 -9.10
CA TYR A 389 -10.00 0.23 -10.19
C TYR A 389 -11.28 0.92 -9.75
N LEU A 390 -11.94 0.44 -8.68
CA LEU A 390 -13.05 1.19 -8.06
C LEU A 390 -12.55 2.53 -7.50
N GLY A 391 -11.38 2.54 -6.86
CA GLY A 391 -10.74 3.77 -6.41
C GLY A 391 -10.31 4.70 -7.56
N PHE A 392 -9.83 4.13 -8.67
CA PHE A 392 -9.48 4.90 -9.87
C PHE A 392 -10.73 5.54 -10.50
N LEU A 393 -11.79 4.74 -10.69
CA LEU A 393 -13.06 5.15 -11.32
C LEU A 393 -13.91 6.07 -10.43
N ALA A 394 -13.64 6.13 -9.13
CA ALA A 394 -14.23 7.15 -8.27
C ALA A 394 -13.80 8.59 -8.69
N GLN A 395 -12.64 8.74 -9.34
CA GLN A 395 -12.10 10.03 -9.76
C GLN A 395 -12.45 10.36 -11.22
N LYS A 396 -13.01 11.55 -11.47
CA LYS A 396 -13.28 12.01 -12.83
C LYS A 396 -11.97 12.39 -13.54
N ARG A 397 -11.84 11.96 -14.79
CA ARG A 397 -10.67 12.22 -15.65
C ARG A 397 -11.12 12.60 -17.06
N SER A 398 -10.25 13.28 -17.81
CA SER A 398 -10.53 13.68 -19.19
C SER A 398 -9.96 12.71 -20.23
N GLY A 399 -8.98 11.89 -19.85
CA GLY A 399 -8.45 10.82 -20.71
C GLY A 399 -9.40 9.63 -20.79
N GLU A 400 -9.28 8.84 -21.86
CA GLU A 400 -10.07 7.63 -22.00
C GLU A 400 -9.71 6.59 -20.91
N THR A 401 -10.73 5.94 -20.38
CA THR A 401 -10.60 4.91 -19.33
C THR A 401 -11.22 3.61 -19.82
N HIS A 402 -10.43 2.56 -19.97
CA HIS A 402 -10.91 1.26 -20.46
C HIS A 402 -10.68 0.19 -19.39
N LEU A 403 -11.71 -0.61 -19.08
CA LEU A 403 -11.62 -1.72 -18.12
C LEU A 403 -11.85 -3.05 -18.81
N PHE A 404 -10.89 -3.96 -18.68
CA PHE A 404 -10.99 -5.37 -19.02
C PHE A 404 -11.16 -6.17 -17.74
N PHE A 405 -12.36 -6.68 -17.50
CA PHE A 405 -12.71 -7.39 -16.27
C PHE A 405 -13.09 -8.85 -16.51
N GLY A 406 -12.58 -9.76 -15.70
CA GLY A 406 -12.87 -11.19 -15.82
C GLY A 406 -13.40 -11.84 -14.56
N GLU A 407 -14.42 -12.67 -14.70
CA GLU A 407 -14.94 -13.53 -13.64
C GLU A 407 -15.43 -14.89 -14.18
N ARG A 408 -16.01 -15.73 -13.32
CA ARG A 408 -16.48 -17.07 -13.70
C ARG A 408 -17.78 -16.98 -14.50
N TYR A 409 -18.82 -16.38 -13.92
CA TYR A 409 -20.16 -16.32 -14.50
C TYR A 409 -20.71 -14.90 -14.48
N HIS A 410 -21.38 -14.46 -15.53
CA HIS A 410 -22.05 -13.16 -15.57
C HIS A 410 -23.06 -13.03 -14.41
N ASP A 411 -24.05 -13.92 -14.36
CA ASP A 411 -25.20 -13.77 -13.45
C ASP A 411 -24.87 -13.99 -11.96
N LYS A 412 -23.71 -14.58 -11.65
CA LYS A 412 -23.35 -14.97 -10.28
C LYS A 412 -22.15 -14.23 -9.73
N ASP A 413 -21.21 -13.84 -10.57
CA ASP A 413 -19.89 -13.38 -10.17
C ASP A 413 -19.50 -12.02 -10.77
N PHE A 414 -20.40 -11.34 -11.49
CA PHE A 414 -20.10 -10.00 -12.02
C PHE A 414 -20.05 -8.95 -10.89
N LEU A 415 -18.88 -8.86 -10.25
CA LEU A 415 -18.63 -7.96 -9.13
C LEU A 415 -18.89 -6.50 -9.54
N TYR A 416 -19.67 -5.79 -8.73
CA TYR A 416 -19.95 -4.35 -8.88
C TYR A 416 -20.60 -3.97 -10.22
N GLN A 417 -21.35 -4.87 -10.85
CA GLN A 417 -22.00 -4.63 -12.15
C GLN A 417 -22.73 -3.28 -12.22
N THR A 418 -23.65 -3.01 -11.29
CA THR A 418 -24.42 -1.75 -11.28
C THR A 418 -23.53 -0.52 -11.19
N GLU A 419 -22.51 -0.55 -10.32
CA GLU A 419 -21.58 0.56 -10.12
C GLU A 419 -20.73 0.81 -11.39
N LEU A 420 -20.28 -0.26 -12.06
CA LEU A 420 -19.53 -0.16 -13.32
C LEU A 420 -20.40 0.36 -14.48
N GLU A 421 -21.64 -0.10 -14.58
CA GLU A 421 -22.60 0.37 -15.59
C GLU A 421 -22.93 1.86 -15.40
N GLU A 422 -23.02 2.33 -14.15
CA GLU A 422 -23.14 3.76 -13.83
C GLU A 422 -21.90 4.55 -14.26
N TYR A 423 -20.69 4.03 -14.04
CA TYR A 423 -19.46 4.65 -14.50
C TYR A 423 -19.37 4.74 -16.03
N VAL A 424 -19.93 3.77 -16.76
CA VAL A 424 -20.06 3.87 -18.22
C VAL A 424 -21.04 4.97 -18.60
N LYS A 425 -22.21 4.99 -17.95
CA LYS A 425 -23.29 5.95 -18.24
C LYS A 425 -22.89 7.40 -18.02
N ASP A 426 -22.10 7.68 -16.97
CA ASP A 426 -21.65 9.03 -16.64
C ASP A 426 -20.32 9.44 -17.28
N GLY A 427 -19.71 8.55 -18.06
CA GLY A 427 -18.50 8.80 -18.85
C GLY A 427 -17.18 8.68 -18.07
N ARG A 428 -17.19 8.24 -16.81
CA ARG A 428 -15.95 7.93 -16.07
C ARG A 428 -15.24 6.70 -16.61
N LEU A 429 -15.99 5.74 -17.12
CA LEU A 429 -15.50 4.54 -17.81
C LEU A 429 -15.89 4.65 -19.29
N THR A 430 -14.90 4.82 -20.17
CA THR A 430 -15.13 4.93 -21.62
C THR A 430 -15.64 3.63 -22.22
N ALA A 431 -15.09 2.49 -21.78
CA ALA A 431 -15.56 1.18 -22.19
C ALA A 431 -15.29 0.11 -21.13
N LEU A 432 -16.27 -0.79 -20.97
CA LEU A 432 -16.19 -1.98 -20.13
C LEU A 432 -16.19 -3.22 -21.02
N TYR A 433 -15.12 -4.01 -20.93
CA TYR A 433 -14.98 -5.28 -21.64
C TYR A 433 -14.94 -6.41 -20.62
N THR A 434 -15.85 -7.38 -20.74
CA THR A 434 -15.99 -8.46 -19.77
C THR A 434 -15.61 -9.82 -20.34
N ALA A 435 -15.05 -10.69 -19.49
CA ALA A 435 -14.71 -12.06 -19.82
C ALA A 435 -15.27 -13.02 -18.76
N PHE A 436 -16.25 -13.85 -19.15
CA PHE A 436 -16.82 -14.85 -18.26
C PHE A 436 -16.33 -16.24 -18.66
N SER A 437 -15.49 -16.83 -17.80
CA SER A 437 -14.77 -18.07 -18.13
C SER A 437 -15.63 -19.34 -18.13
N ARG A 438 -16.90 -19.25 -17.68
CA ARG A 438 -17.78 -20.40 -17.46
C ARG A 438 -19.19 -20.27 -18.06
N ASP A 439 -19.50 -19.17 -18.75
CA ASP A 439 -20.81 -18.98 -19.40
C ASP A 439 -20.94 -19.79 -20.71
N GLN A 440 -19.82 -20.30 -21.23
CA GLN A 440 -19.75 -21.13 -22.42
C GLN A 440 -18.74 -22.27 -22.26
N ALA A 441 -18.74 -23.23 -23.20
CA ALA A 441 -17.88 -24.41 -23.15
C ALA A 441 -16.39 -24.06 -23.24
N GLU A 442 -16.05 -23.09 -24.10
CA GLU A 442 -14.70 -22.56 -24.22
C GLU A 442 -14.42 -21.51 -23.14
N LYS A 443 -13.29 -21.62 -22.45
CA LYS A 443 -12.96 -20.64 -21.41
C LYS A 443 -12.45 -19.36 -22.04
N ILE A 444 -13.18 -18.27 -21.83
CA ILE A 444 -12.80 -16.92 -22.24
C ILE A 444 -12.26 -16.18 -21.02
N TYR A 445 -11.07 -15.61 -21.17
CA TYR A 445 -10.37 -14.83 -20.15
C TYR A 445 -10.06 -13.42 -20.64
N VAL A 446 -9.63 -12.55 -19.73
CA VAL A 446 -9.33 -11.14 -20.03
C VAL A 446 -8.28 -10.97 -21.13
N GLN A 447 -7.26 -11.83 -21.20
CA GLN A 447 -6.27 -11.77 -22.27
C GLN A 447 -6.87 -12.05 -23.66
N ASP A 448 -7.95 -12.83 -23.73
CA ASP A 448 -8.60 -13.16 -24.99
C ASP A 448 -9.39 -11.94 -25.48
N ILE A 449 -10.13 -11.29 -24.59
CA ILE A 449 -10.84 -10.04 -24.88
C ILE A 449 -9.86 -8.90 -25.21
N LEU A 450 -8.72 -8.83 -24.51
CA LEU A 450 -7.67 -7.84 -24.81
C LEU A 450 -7.17 -7.98 -26.26
N ARG A 451 -6.93 -9.21 -26.71
CA ARG A 451 -6.52 -9.48 -28.11
C ARG A 451 -7.64 -9.19 -29.10
N GLN A 452 -8.89 -9.50 -28.77
CA GLN A 452 -10.04 -9.14 -29.62
C GLN A 452 -10.15 -7.62 -29.81
N GLN A 453 -9.86 -6.85 -28.77
CA GLN A 453 -9.81 -5.38 -28.82
C GLN A 453 -8.43 -4.83 -29.24
N GLY A 454 -7.55 -5.66 -29.78
CA GLY A 454 -6.14 -5.35 -30.01
C GLY A 454 -5.89 -4.05 -30.80
N LYS A 455 -6.72 -3.76 -31.81
CA LYS A 455 -6.63 -2.51 -32.57
C LYS A 455 -6.86 -1.27 -31.69
N LYS A 456 -7.87 -1.29 -30.82
CA LYS A 456 -8.17 -0.18 -29.90
C LYS A 456 -7.10 -0.08 -28.82
N VAL A 457 -6.65 -1.22 -28.27
CA VAL A 457 -5.56 -1.26 -27.30
C VAL A 457 -4.29 -0.64 -27.87
N TRP A 458 -3.92 -1.00 -29.11
CA TRP A 458 -2.76 -0.41 -29.77
C TRP A 458 -2.90 1.10 -29.98
N GLN A 459 -4.05 1.57 -30.47
CA GLN A 459 -4.34 3.01 -30.61
C GLN A 459 -4.18 3.78 -29.29
N LEU A 460 -4.58 3.19 -28.16
CA LEU A 460 -4.39 3.81 -26.84
C LEU A 460 -2.90 3.85 -26.48
N LEU A 461 -2.15 2.79 -26.76
CA LEU A 461 -0.71 2.72 -26.49
C LEU A 461 0.09 3.72 -27.34
N GLU A 462 -0.30 3.96 -28.59
CA GLU A 462 0.26 5.03 -29.43
C GLU A 462 0.00 6.43 -28.83
N ASN A 463 -1.11 6.58 -28.11
CA ASN A 463 -1.48 7.80 -27.38
C ASN A 463 -0.92 7.85 -25.95
N ASN A 464 0.20 7.16 -25.70
CA ASN A 464 0.88 7.13 -24.41
C ASN A 464 0.03 6.58 -23.25
N ALA A 465 -0.91 5.68 -23.52
CA ALA A 465 -1.69 5.06 -22.44
C ALA A 465 -0.80 4.35 -21.41
N GLU A 466 -1.25 4.36 -20.17
CA GLU A 466 -0.70 3.57 -19.07
C GLU A 466 -1.57 2.34 -18.80
N ILE A 467 -0.93 1.18 -18.65
CA ILE A 467 -1.58 -0.11 -18.40
C ILE A 467 -1.45 -0.45 -16.91
N TYR A 468 -2.54 -0.93 -16.32
CA TYR A 468 -2.59 -1.43 -14.96
C TYR A 468 -3.12 -2.86 -14.97
N VAL A 469 -2.43 -3.78 -14.31
CA VAL A 469 -2.88 -5.17 -14.13
C VAL A 469 -2.96 -5.50 -12.64
N CYS A 470 -4.12 -5.96 -12.18
CA CYS A 470 -4.34 -6.35 -10.79
C CYS A 470 -5.04 -7.71 -10.68
N GLY A 471 -4.59 -8.56 -9.75
CA GLY A 471 -5.19 -9.85 -9.47
C GLY A 471 -4.18 -10.99 -9.31
N SER A 472 -4.61 -12.22 -9.61
CA SER A 472 -3.77 -13.41 -9.44
C SER A 472 -2.56 -13.40 -10.38
N LYS A 473 -1.36 -13.41 -9.80
CA LYS A 473 -0.10 -13.45 -10.55
C LYS A 473 -0.03 -14.63 -11.51
N THR A 474 -0.48 -15.81 -11.06
CA THR A 474 -0.47 -17.04 -11.85
C THR A 474 -1.34 -16.94 -13.10
N ASN A 475 -2.46 -16.21 -13.02
CA ASN A 475 -3.44 -16.13 -14.11
C ASN A 475 -3.25 -14.90 -15.00
N LEU A 476 -2.65 -13.82 -14.49
CA LEU A 476 -2.58 -12.55 -15.22
C LEU A 476 -1.19 -12.21 -15.74
N SER A 477 -0.10 -12.52 -15.03
CA SER A 477 1.25 -12.04 -15.41
C SER A 477 1.64 -12.42 -16.84
N LYS A 478 2.08 -13.66 -17.07
CA LYS A 478 2.51 -14.11 -18.41
C LYS A 478 1.40 -14.04 -19.46
N PRO A 479 0.13 -14.37 -19.16
CA PRO A 479 -0.93 -14.30 -20.16
C PRO A 479 -1.19 -12.89 -20.70
N ILE A 480 -1.14 -11.85 -19.86
CA ILE A 480 -1.29 -10.46 -20.31
C ILE A 480 -0.05 -9.99 -21.07
N ASP A 481 1.15 -10.30 -20.57
CA ASP A 481 2.40 -9.96 -21.27
C ASP A 481 2.38 -10.54 -22.70
N ASN A 482 2.02 -11.82 -22.86
CA ASN A 482 1.88 -12.47 -24.17
C ASN A 482 0.82 -11.80 -25.05
N ALA A 483 -0.32 -11.39 -24.46
CA ALA A 483 -1.35 -10.70 -25.22
C ALA A 483 -0.88 -9.34 -25.73
N LEU A 484 -0.16 -8.57 -24.92
CA LEU A 484 0.42 -7.28 -25.32
C LEU A 484 1.46 -7.45 -26.42
N MET A 485 2.34 -8.45 -26.33
CA MET A 485 3.31 -8.77 -27.39
C MET A 485 2.62 -9.07 -28.72
N LEU A 486 1.56 -9.91 -28.69
CA LEU A 486 0.79 -10.24 -29.89
C LEU A 486 0.05 -9.03 -30.47
N ILE A 487 -0.46 -8.13 -29.62
CA ILE A 487 -1.08 -6.88 -30.07
C ILE A 487 -0.05 -5.98 -30.74
N ALA A 488 1.13 -5.83 -30.16
CA ALA A 488 2.20 -5.02 -30.71
C ALA A 488 2.69 -5.54 -32.08
N LYS A 489 2.75 -6.86 -32.25
CA LYS A 489 3.03 -7.49 -33.55
C LYS A 489 1.91 -7.26 -34.56
N ASN A 490 0.68 -7.65 -34.21
CA ASN A 490 -0.43 -7.70 -35.16
C ASN A 490 -1.00 -6.32 -35.53
N HIS A 491 -0.90 -5.35 -34.63
CA HIS A 491 -1.48 -4.01 -34.82
C HIS A 491 -0.43 -2.91 -34.89
N GLY A 492 0.74 -3.12 -34.27
CA GLY A 492 1.87 -2.18 -34.33
C GLY A 492 2.90 -2.46 -35.42
N GLY A 493 2.85 -3.65 -36.03
CA GLY A 493 3.82 -4.05 -37.05
C GLY A 493 5.24 -4.27 -36.51
N LEU A 494 5.38 -4.47 -35.18
CA LEU A 494 6.67 -4.80 -34.58
C LEU A 494 7.12 -6.20 -34.95
N GLU A 495 8.41 -6.35 -35.24
CA GLU A 495 9.03 -7.66 -35.45
C GLU A 495 9.12 -8.45 -34.13
N GLU A 496 9.36 -9.77 -34.20
CA GLU A 496 9.33 -10.68 -33.04
C GLU A 496 10.25 -10.23 -31.89
N GLU A 497 11.47 -9.79 -32.21
CA GLU A 497 12.45 -9.31 -31.23
C GLU A 497 12.02 -7.97 -30.58
N GLU A 498 11.36 -7.10 -31.33
CA GLU A 498 10.85 -5.82 -30.84
C GLU A 498 9.62 -6.03 -29.96
N ALA A 499 8.70 -6.89 -30.38
CA ALA A 499 7.53 -7.28 -29.59
C ALA A 499 7.95 -7.89 -28.24
N THR A 500 9.01 -8.71 -28.21
CA THR A 500 9.54 -9.29 -26.96
C THR A 500 10.11 -8.23 -26.01
N ARG A 501 10.70 -7.15 -26.54
CA ARG A 501 11.22 -6.03 -25.74
C ARG A 501 10.14 -5.04 -25.32
N PHE A 502 9.07 -4.91 -26.10
CA PHE A 502 7.99 -3.94 -25.91
C PHE A 502 7.45 -3.88 -24.48
N VAL A 503 7.14 -5.04 -23.87
CA VAL A 503 6.65 -5.09 -22.49
C VAL A 503 7.69 -4.60 -21.49
N SER A 504 8.97 -4.93 -21.70
CA SER A 504 10.07 -4.40 -20.87
C SER A 504 10.24 -2.90 -21.02
N ASP A 505 9.98 -2.34 -22.20
CA ASP A 505 10.14 -0.90 -22.44
C ASP A 505 8.98 -0.13 -21.79
N LEU A 506 7.75 -0.64 -21.85
CA LEU A 506 6.62 -0.09 -21.09
C LEU A 506 6.89 -0.06 -19.58
N LEU A 507 7.55 -1.08 -19.02
CA LEU A 507 7.95 -1.08 -17.60
C LEU A 507 8.99 0.01 -17.30
N LYS A 508 10.02 0.15 -18.14
CA LYS A 508 11.06 1.20 -17.98
C LYS A 508 10.48 2.61 -18.10
N GLU A 509 9.50 2.78 -18.99
CA GLU A 509 8.78 4.04 -19.20
C GLU A 509 7.74 4.34 -18.12
N GLN A 510 7.56 3.45 -17.14
CA GLN A 510 6.51 3.55 -16.10
C GLN A 510 5.10 3.65 -16.71
N ARG A 511 4.85 2.90 -17.78
CA ARG A 511 3.55 2.81 -18.48
C ARG A 511 2.90 1.45 -18.34
N TYR A 512 3.52 0.53 -17.61
CA TYR A 512 2.96 -0.77 -17.27
C TYR A 512 3.13 -1.04 -15.78
N HIS A 513 2.01 -1.13 -15.07
CA HIS A 513 1.91 -1.16 -13.61
C HIS A 513 1.24 -2.46 -13.17
N GLN A 514 1.80 -3.13 -12.16
CA GLN A 514 1.35 -4.45 -11.74
C GLN A 514 1.12 -4.52 -10.22
N ASP A 515 -0.08 -4.88 -9.81
CA ASP A 515 -0.46 -5.23 -8.43
C ASP A 515 -0.93 -6.69 -8.40
N LEU A 516 0.05 -7.60 -8.41
CA LEU A 516 -0.16 -9.04 -8.58
C LEU A 516 0.22 -9.82 -7.32
N TYR A 517 -0.67 -10.71 -6.89
CA TYR A 517 -0.53 -11.54 -5.68
C TYR A 517 -0.63 -13.05 -5.94
#